data_AF-A0A662DNL2-F1
#
_entry.id   AF-A0A662DNL2-F1
#
_cell.length_a   1.000
_cell.length_b   1.000
_cell.length_c   1.000
_cell.angle_alpha   90.00
_cell.angle_beta   90.00
_cell.angle_gamma   90.00
#
_symmetry.space_group_name_H-M   'P 1'
#
loop_
_entity.id
_entity.type
_entity.pdbx_description
1 polymer ?
#
loop_
_entity_poly.entity_id
_entity_poly.type
_entity_poly.pdbx_seq_one_letter_code
_entity_poly.pdbx_strand_id
1 'polypeptide(L)'
;MGREQITPAHRADSRGRCNTSASLSDGADHSGVCCWRFPTRNRIIAGCSDVLLVVEAGMKGGALITARIALEYGVPVYAVPGDVDRSTSVGTNLLIRDGAFPVLGPEDLAEVLDLLSPLYGVANVRS
;
A
#
# COMPACT_ATOMS: atom_id res chain seq x y z
N MET A 1 15.88 -21.70 -18.09
CA MET A 1 14.80 -22.31 -17.29
C MET A 1 14.62 -21.45 -16.05
N GLY A 2 13.65 -20.53 -16.11
CA GLY A 2 13.27 -19.69 -14.98
C GLY A 2 12.39 -20.46 -13.99
N ARG A 3 12.61 -20.20 -12.69
CA ARG A 3 11.74 -20.57 -11.56
C ARG A 3 11.90 -19.45 -10.53
N GLU A 4 10.95 -18.53 -10.51
CA GLU A 4 9.85 -18.45 -9.54
C GLU A 4 10.29 -17.84 -8.20
N GLN A 5 9.88 -16.58 -8.03
CA GLN A 5 9.84 -15.84 -6.78
C GLN A 5 8.96 -16.56 -5.76
N ILE A 6 9.49 -16.75 -4.54
CA ILE A 6 8.65 -16.88 -3.35
C ILE A 6 9.44 -16.27 -2.19
N THR A 7 9.03 -15.11 -1.68
CA THR A 7 9.57 -14.57 -0.42
C THR A 7 8.44 -14.51 0.60
N PRO A 8 8.45 -15.34 1.67
CA PRO A 8 7.44 -15.27 2.69
C PRO A 8 7.80 -14.30 3.82
N ALA A 9 6.77 -13.58 4.26
CA ALA A 9 6.42 -13.20 5.63
C ALA A 9 7.42 -12.42 6.52
N HIS A 10 7.03 -11.16 6.75
CA HIS A 10 7.10 -10.41 8.01
C HIS A 10 7.38 -11.24 9.28
N ARG A 11 8.61 -11.18 9.80
CA ARG A 11 8.86 -11.38 11.24
C ARG A 11 10.01 -10.49 11.69
N ALA A 12 9.68 -9.43 12.44
CA ALA A 12 10.68 -8.77 13.28
C ALA A 12 10.93 -9.66 14.51
N ASP A 13 12.17 -10.09 14.74
CA ASP A 13 12.58 -10.66 16.04
C ASP A 13 12.37 -9.59 17.13
N SER A 14 12.13 -10.03 18.36
CA SER A 14 12.10 -9.28 19.63
C SER A 14 13.23 -8.27 19.87
N ARG A 15 14.22 -8.20 18.96
CA ARG A 15 15.38 -7.31 18.96
C ARG A 15 15.43 -6.35 17.75
N GLY A 16 14.35 -6.20 16.98
CA GLY A 16 14.24 -5.16 15.94
C GLY A 16 15.08 -5.36 14.68
N ARG A 17 15.52 -6.58 14.37
CA ARG A 17 16.25 -6.89 13.13
C ARG A 17 15.30 -7.46 12.05
N CYS A 18 15.32 -6.87 10.86
CA CYS A 18 14.72 -7.40 9.63
C CYS A 18 15.76 -8.24 8.87
N ASN A 19 15.45 -9.52 8.64
CA ASN A 19 16.00 -10.34 7.55
C ASN A 19 14.89 -10.44 6.48
N THR A 20 15.06 -10.37 5.15
CA THR A 20 16.15 -10.84 4.28
C THR A 20 15.98 -10.26 2.86
N SER A 21 17.11 -10.15 2.15
CA SER A 21 17.38 -10.20 0.68
C SER A 21 16.56 -9.39 -0.33
N ALA A 22 17.23 -8.38 -0.91
CA ALA A 22 16.91 -7.77 -2.19
C ALA A 22 17.76 -8.38 -3.32
N SER A 23 17.18 -8.56 -4.50
CA SER A 23 17.84 -8.79 -5.80
C SER A 23 17.06 -7.93 -6.78
N LEU A 24 17.60 -6.95 -7.50
CA LEU A 24 18.68 -6.84 -8.49
C LEU A 24 18.85 -5.30 -8.71
N SER A 25 19.89 -4.67 -9.26
CA SER A 25 21.14 -5.00 -9.92
C SER A 25 21.96 -3.70 -9.92
N ASP A 26 23.27 -3.87 -9.81
CA ASP A 26 24.41 -2.98 -10.09
C ASP A 26 24.55 -1.63 -9.35
N GLY A 27 25.60 -1.56 -8.53
CA GLY A 27 25.98 -0.41 -7.71
C GLY A 27 26.12 -0.82 -6.24
N ALA A 28 27.36 -1.12 -5.83
CA ALA A 28 27.72 -1.57 -4.50
C ALA A 28 27.14 -0.71 -3.37
N ASP A 29 26.14 -1.23 -2.65
CA ASP A 29 26.09 -1.08 -1.20
C ASP A 29 25.29 -2.24 -0.59
N HIS A 30 25.94 -3.01 0.29
CA HIS A 30 25.35 -4.10 1.05
C HIS A 30 24.44 -3.55 2.16
N SER A 31 23.45 -2.75 1.79
CA SER A 31 22.49 -2.19 2.74
C SER A 31 21.46 -3.25 3.10
N GLY A 32 21.73 -3.96 4.19
CA GLY A 32 20.74 -4.75 4.90
C GLY A 32 19.46 -3.93 5.05
N VAL A 33 18.34 -4.60 4.81
CA VAL A 33 16.99 -4.04 4.89
C VAL A 33 16.75 -3.49 6.30
N CYS A 34 17.06 -2.20 6.51
CA CYS A 34 16.90 -1.54 7.80
C CYS A 34 15.42 -1.30 8.07
N CYS A 35 14.89 -1.89 9.15
CA CYS A 35 13.47 -1.76 9.54
C CYS A 35 13.04 -0.28 9.69
N TRP A 36 13.96 0.60 10.10
CA TRP A 36 13.75 2.05 10.23
C TRP A 36 13.50 2.79 8.90
N ARG A 37 13.91 2.22 7.76
CA ARG A 37 13.74 2.85 6.45
C ARG A 37 12.32 2.69 5.89
N PHE A 38 11.59 1.66 6.31
CA PHE A 38 10.22 1.42 5.85
C PHE A 38 9.22 2.47 6.34
N PRO A 39 9.18 2.88 7.63
CA PRO A 39 8.32 3.98 8.07
C PRO A 39 8.61 5.28 7.34
N THR A 40 9.88 5.60 7.10
CA THR A 40 10.30 6.79 6.35
C THR A 40 9.81 6.72 4.90
N ARG A 41 9.96 5.56 4.24
CA ARG A 41 9.46 5.35 2.87
C ARG A 41 7.94 5.46 2.80
N ASN A 42 7.23 4.89 3.76
CA ASN A 42 5.76 4.93 3.80
C ASN A 42 5.24 6.36 3.92
N ARG A 43 5.94 7.25 4.65
CA ARG A 43 5.61 8.68 4.70
C ARG A 43 5.76 9.37 3.35
N ILE A 44 6.81 9.04 2.59
CA ILE A 44 7.02 9.59 1.24
C ILE A 44 5.88 9.14 0.32
N ILE A 45 5.52 7.85 0.34
CA ILE A 45 4.40 7.35 -0.47
C ILE A 45 3.11 8.07 -0.11
N ALA A 46 2.78 8.15 1.18
CA ALA A 46 1.57 8.81 1.62
C ALA A 46 1.55 10.30 1.24
N GLY A 47 2.68 11.01 1.34
CA GLY A 47 2.76 12.45 1.03
C GLY A 47 2.87 12.79 -0.46
N CYS A 48 3.29 11.85 -1.31
CA CYS A 48 3.40 12.04 -2.76
C CYS A 48 2.21 11.46 -3.54
N SER A 49 1.21 10.91 -2.85
CA SER A 49 0.04 10.31 -3.47
C SER A 49 -1.16 11.24 -3.38
N ASP A 50 -1.82 11.48 -4.50
CA ASP A 50 -3.09 12.23 -4.54
C ASP A 50 -4.26 11.40 -4.04
N VAL A 51 -4.17 10.07 -4.23
CA VAL A 51 -5.12 9.07 -3.78
C VAL A 51 -4.35 7.80 -3.42
N LEU A 52 -4.80 7.06 -2.40
CA LEU A 52 -4.22 5.78 -2.01
C LEU A 52 -5.26 4.65 -2.00
N LEU A 53 -5.02 3.57 -2.74
CA LEU A 53 -5.87 2.37 -2.77
C LEU A 53 -5.19 1.20 -2.06
N VAL A 54 -5.88 0.60 -1.08
CA VAL A 54 -5.46 -0.63 -0.39
C VAL A 54 -6.30 -1.81 -0.84
N VAL A 55 -5.70 -2.74 -1.57
CA VAL A 55 -6.41 -3.92 -2.12
C VAL A 55 -6.45 -5.07 -1.11
N GLU A 56 -5.34 -5.33 -0.43
CA GLU A 56 -5.26 -6.35 0.62
C GLU A 56 -4.31 -5.86 1.73
N ALA A 57 -4.72 -6.03 2.98
CA ALA A 57 -3.92 -5.74 4.14
C ALA A 57 -4.37 -6.58 5.33
N GLY A 58 -3.45 -7.32 5.94
CA GLY A 58 -3.70 -7.95 7.24
C GLY A 58 -3.55 -6.95 8.39
N MET A 59 -4.00 -7.34 9.59
CA MET A 59 -3.95 -6.52 10.83
C MET A 59 -2.60 -5.87 11.14
N LYS A 60 -1.49 -6.52 10.78
CA LYS A 60 -0.12 -6.04 11.04
C LYS A 60 0.63 -5.69 9.74
N GLY A 61 -0.10 -5.49 8.65
CA GLY A 61 0.50 -5.18 7.35
C GLY A 61 1.08 -3.77 7.31
N GLY A 62 2.26 -3.62 6.70
CA GLY A 62 2.88 -2.31 6.49
C GLY A 62 2.02 -1.32 5.66
N ALA A 63 1.08 -1.83 4.88
CA ALA A 63 0.11 -1.03 4.11
C ALA A 63 -0.82 -0.20 5.02
N LEU A 64 -1.20 -0.72 6.19
CA LEU A 64 -2.05 0.01 7.15
C LEU A 64 -1.33 1.23 7.73
N ILE A 65 -0.01 1.14 7.91
CA ILE A 65 0.80 2.27 8.37
C ILE A 65 0.76 3.39 7.33
N THR A 66 0.96 3.05 6.05
CA THR A 66 0.89 4.03 4.96
C THR A 66 -0.51 4.65 4.85
N ALA A 67 -1.57 3.82 4.90
CA ALA A 67 -2.95 4.29 4.84
C ALA A 67 -3.30 5.22 6.02
N ARG A 68 -2.83 4.91 7.23
CA ARG A 68 -3.03 5.78 8.39
C ARG A 68 -2.34 7.13 8.23
N ILE A 69 -1.09 7.13 7.76
CA ILE A 69 -0.34 8.36 7.49
C ILE A 69 -1.04 9.18 6.38
N ALA A 70 -1.55 8.53 5.34
CA ALA A 70 -2.29 9.19 4.26
C ALA A 70 -3.56 9.88 4.81
N LEU A 71 -4.34 9.21 5.66
CA LEU A 71 -5.49 9.81 6.34
C LEU A 71 -5.09 11.01 7.20
N GLU A 72 -3.95 10.95 7.90
CA GLU A 72 -3.41 12.07 8.69
C GLU A 72 -2.98 13.26 7.82
N TYR A 73 -2.50 13.00 6.60
CA TYR A 73 -2.15 14.04 5.62
C TYR A 73 -3.36 14.59 4.86
N GLY A 74 -4.55 14.03 5.08
CA GLY A 74 -5.76 14.40 4.33
C GLY A 74 -5.79 13.83 2.91
N VAL A 75 -4.95 12.84 2.61
CA VAL A 75 -5.00 12.11 1.34
C VAL A 75 -6.16 11.11 1.40
N PRO A 76 -7.09 11.14 0.43
CA PRO A 76 -8.21 10.22 0.40
C PRO A 76 -7.71 8.78 0.24
N VAL A 77 -8.16 7.91 1.15
CA VAL A 77 -7.83 6.49 1.17
C VAL A 77 -9.05 5.68 0.75
N TYR A 78 -8.80 4.77 -0.18
CA TYR A 78 -9.74 3.81 -0.71
C TYR A 78 -9.31 2.40 -0.31
N ALA A 79 -10.27 1.52 -0.06
CA ALA A 79 -9.98 0.15 0.33
C ALA A 79 -10.96 -0.82 -0.31
N VAL A 80 -10.43 -1.95 -0.77
CA VAL A 80 -11.25 -3.03 -1.31
C VAL A 80 -11.77 -3.87 -0.14
N PRO A 81 -13.10 -3.96 0.06
CA PRO A 81 -13.67 -4.82 1.08
C PRO A 81 -13.37 -6.28 0.74
N GLY A 82 -13.17 -7.09 1.77
CA GLY A 82 -12.97 -8.52 1.60
C GLY A 82 -13.67 -9.33 2.68
N ASP A 83 -13.59 -10.65 2.55
CA ASP A 83 -14.19 -11.59 3.50
C ASP A 83 -13.67 -11.33 4.93
N VAL A 84 -14.60 -11.27 5.89
CA VAL A 84 -14.31 -11.01 7.31
C VAL A 84 -13.47 -12.12 7.94
N ASP A 85 -13.58 -13.35 7.43
CA ASP A 85 -12.82 -14.49 7.94
C ASP A 85 -11.40 -14.55 7.35
N ARG A 86 -11.12 -13.75 6.31
CA ARG A 86 -9.81 -13.74 5.65
C ARG A 86 -8.84 -12.81 6.34
N SER A 87 -7.75 -13.37 6.86
CA SER A 87 -6.72 -12.63 7.61
C SER A 87 -6.06 -11.48 6.81
N THR A 88 -6.07 -11.55 5.48
CA THR A 88 -5.54 -10.52 4.57
C THR A 88 -6.53 -9.41 4.23
N SER A 89 -7.80 -9.54 4.64
CA SER A 89 -8.86 -8.55 4.42
C SER A 89 -9.25 -7.80 5.70
N VAL A 90 -8.83 -8.30 6.86
CA VAL A 90 -9.12 -7.65 8.15
C VAL A 90 -8.66 -6.19 8.16
N GLY A 91 -7.46 -5.90 7.63
CA GLY A 91 -6.94 -4.54 7.58
C GLY A 91 -7.71 -3.62 6.63
N THR A 92 -8.10 -4.09 5.44
CA THR A 92 -8.90 -3.26 4.52
C THR A 92 -10.29 -2.98 5.10
N ASN A 93 -10.92 -3.98 5.70
CA ASN A 93 -12.22 -3.80 6.36
C ASN A 93 -12.14 -2.81 7.55
N LEU A 94 -11.05 -2.84 8.32
CA LEU A 94 -10.83 -1.83 9.37
C LEU A 94 -10.61 -0.43 8.81
N LEU A 95 -9.88 -0.29 7.70
CA LEU A 95 -9.73 1.02 7.05
C LEU A 95 -11.09 1.57 6.61
N ILE A 96 -11.95 0.75 6.02
CA ILE A 96 -13.30 1.15 5.62
C ILE A 96 -14.10 1.60 6.85
N ARG A 97 -14.06 0.82 7.94
CA ARG A 97 -14.69 1.18 9.21
C ARG A 97 -14.18 2.51 9.77
N ASP A 98 -12.89 2.76 9.64
CA ASP A 98 -12.21 3.94 10.16
C ASP A 98 -12.33 5.17 9.22
N GLY A 99 -13.05 5.04 8.09
CA GLY A 99 -13.42 6.15 7.20
C GLY A 99 -12.83 6.12 5.79
N ALA A 100 -12.14 5.04 5.39
CA ALA A 100 -11.73 4.86 3.99
C ALA A 100 -12.93 4.58 3.08
N PHE A 101 -12.87 5.04 1.84
CA PHE A 101 -13.92 4.82 0.86
C PHE A 101 -13.86 3.37 0.32
N PRO A 102 -14.97 2.63 0.32
CA PRO A 102 -15.00 1.28 -0.24
C PRO A 102 -14.90 1.34 -1.78
N VAL A 103 -14.15 0.40 -2.36
CA VAL A 103 -14.07 0.19 -3.82
C VAL A 103 -14.57 -1.20 -4.13
N LEU A 104 -15.69 -1.30 -4.83
CA LEU A 104 -16.36 -2.54 -5.20
C LEU A 104 -15.99 -2.99 -6.62
N GLY A 105 -15.58 -2.04 -7.47
CA GLY A 105 -15.20 -2.32 -8.84
C GLY A 105 -14.29 -1.25 -9.45
N PRO A 106 -13.77 -1.48 -10.67
CA PRO A 106 -12.97 -0.51 -11.40
C PRO A 106 -13.72 0.79 -11.71
N GLU A 107 -15.04 0.75 -11.79
CA GLU A 107 -15.91 1.91 -12.01
C GLU A 107 -15.76 2.98 -10.92
N ASP A 108 -15.67 2.57 -9.64
CA ASP A 108 -15.49 3.49 -8.51
C ASP A 108 -14.15 4.23 -8.63
N LEU A 109 -13.10 3.53 -9.09
CA LEU A 109 -11.79 4.12 -9.28
C LEU A 109 -11.74 5.01 -10.53
N ALA A 110 -12.45 4.65 -11.60
CA ALA A 110 -12.53 5.45 -12.81
C ALA A 110 -13.11 6.84 -12.52
N GLU A 111 -14.12 6.94 -11.66
CA GLU A 111 -14.68 8.23 -11.25
C GLU A 111 -13.66 9.11 -10.53
N VAL A 112 -12.86 8.50 -9.65
CA VAL A 112 -11.79 9.22 -8.94
C VAL A 112 -10.71 9.69 -9.91
N LEU A 113 -10.30 8.84 -10.86
CA LEU A 113 -9.30 9.21 -11.86
C LEU A 113 -9.81 10.29 -12.81
N ASP A 114 -11.08 10.24 -13.20
CA ASP A 114 -11.72 11.26 -14.03
C ASP A 114 -11.74 12.62 -13.32
N LEU A 115 -11.97 12.67 -12.00
CA LEU A 115 -11.87 13.90 -11.20
C LEU A 115 -10.44 14.47 -11.15
N LEU A 116 -9.43 13.60 -11.21
CA LEU A 116 -8.02 14.00 -11.21
C LEU A 116 -7.52 14.38 -12.61
N SER A 117 -8.13 13.84 -13.67
CA SER A 117 -7.68 14.01 -15.06
C SER A 117 -7.39 15.46 -15.50
N PRO A 118 -8.17 16.49 -15.11
CA PRO A 118 -7.91 17.88 -15.52
C PRO A 118 -6.63 18.45 -14.90
N LEU A 119 -6.18 17.92 -13.76
CA LEU A 119 -4.97 18.37 -13.07
C LEU A 119 -3.68 17.86 -13.73
N TYR A 120 -3.76 16.72 -14.44
CA TYR A 120 -2.61 16.09 -15.08
C TYR A 120 -2.63 16.18 -16.62
N GLY A 121 -3.64 16.83 -17.21
CA GLY A 121 -3.76 16.97 -18.65
C GLY A 121 -3.94 15.63 -19.39
N VAL A 122 -4.51 14.63 -18.72
CA VAL A 122 -4.79 13.29 -19.29
C VAL A 122 -6.22 13.26 -19.81
N ALA A 123 -6.45 12.56 -20.93
CA ALA A 123 -7.80 12.32 -21.43
C ALA A 123 -8.61 11.45 -20.45
N ASN A 124 -9.91 11.74 -20.33
CA ASN A 124 -10.82 11.04 -19.42
C ASN A 124 -10.89 9.54 -19.73
N VAL A 125 -11.00 8.69 -18.71
CA VAL A 125 -10.90 7.22 -18.88
C VAL A 125 -12.19 6.64 -19.49
N ARG A 126 -13.30 7.36 -19.39
CA ARG A 126 -14.58 7.04 -20.03
C ARG A 126 -14.58 7.45 -21.51
N SER A 127 -14.09 6.56 -22.38
CA SER A 127 -14.29 6.57 -23.85
C SER A 127 -15.26 5.47 -24.28
#